data_AF-A0AAW6CTB8-F1
#
_entry.id   AF-A0AAW6CTB8-F1
#
_cell.length_a   1.000
_cell.length_b   1.000
_cell.length_c   1.000
_cell.angle_alpha   90.00
_cell.angle_beta   90.00
_cell.angle_gamma   90.00
#
_symmetry.space_group_name_H-M   'P 1'
#
loop_
_entity.id
_entity.type
_entity.pdbx_description
1 polymer ?
#
loop_
_entity_poly.entity_id
_entity_poly.type
_entity_poly.pdbx_seq_one_letter_code
_entity_poly.pdbx_strand_id
1 'polypeptide(L)'
;PNSEVKHFSGDNSWACPCQDSTLPGLFLYMELIMDHFEKEQLAISICRNCKDKTFIYKGAVKDWINQIGSFSIVYDENCCGATQNVLFCFAGQDTSILLTAEAFLDFFDQCEPE
;
A
#
# COMPACT_ATOMS: atom_id res chain seq x y z
N PRO A 1 17.54 39.65 9.21
CA PRO A 1 17.61 38.52 10.17
C PRO A 1 17.24 37.23 9.45
N ASN A 2 18.27 36.54 8.94
CA ASN A 2 18.14 35.32 8.14
C ASN A 2 17.72 34.15 9.03
N SER A 3 16.62 33.48 8.65
CA SER A 3 16.23 32.20 9.21
C SER A 3 17.03 31.11 8.48
N GLU A 4 18.04 30.55 9.14
CA GLU A 4 18.77 29.38 8.63
C GLU A 4 17.81 28.18 8.54
N VAL A 5 17.50 27.76 7.31
CA VAL A 5 16.87 26.47 7.02
C VAL A 5 17.94 25.41 7.25
N LYS A 6 17.86 24.68 8.37
CA LYS A 6 18.67 23.49 8.60
C LYS A 6 18.24 22.42 7.60
N HIS A 7 19.05 22.21 6.57
CA HIS A 7 18.99 21.02 5.73
C HIS A 7 19.29 19.82 6.62
N PHE A 8 18.26 19.03 6.95
CA PHE A 8 18.47 17.67 7.42
C PHE A 8 18.94 16.85 6.21
N SER A 9 20.26 16.67 6.11
CA SER A 9 20.85 15.60 5.30
C SER A 9 20.55 14.27 5.99
N GLY A 10 19.32 13.78 5.80
CA GLY A 10 19.04 12.37 5.96
C GLY A 10 19.38 11.70 4.64
N ASP A 11 20.45 10.93 4.59
CA ASP A 11 20.70 9.98 3.51
C ASP A 11 19.61 8.90 3.56
N ASN A 12 18.41 9.19 3.07
CA ASN A 12 17.40 8.20 2.71
C ASN A 12 17.82 7.53 1.39
N SER A 13 18.96 6.85 1.45
CA SER A 13 19.45 5.95 0.41
C SER A 13 18.67 4.63 0.50
N TRP A 14 17.38 4.69 0.17
CA TRP A 14 16.61 3.49 -0.20
C TRP A 14 16.89 3.24 -1.68
N ALA A 15 18.15 2.91 -1.97
CA ALA A 15 18.51 2.35 -3.26
C ALA A 15 17.76 1.03 -3.37
N CYS A 16 16.68 1.03 -4.16
CA CYS A 16 16.03 -0.16 -4.65
C CYS A 16 17.06 -0.98 -5.43
N PRO A 17 17.46 -2.18 -5.02
CA PRO A 17 18.04 -3.12 -5.94
C PRO A 17 16.85 -3.88 -6.53
N CYS A 18 16.37 -3.39 -7.66
CA CYS A 18 15.55 -4.18 -8.57
C CYS A 18 16.43 -5.31 -9.12
N GLN A 19 16.67 -6.36 -8.32
CA GLN A 19 17.23 -7.67 -8.65
C GLN A 19 17.77 -8.29 -7.36
N ASP A 20 16.98 -9.10 -6.67
CA ASP A 20 17.26 -10.53 -6.65
C ASP A 20 16.14 -11.28 -5.94
N SER A 21 15.95 -12.52 -6.38
CA SER A 21 14.93 -13.43 -5.88
C SER A 21 15.24 -13.83 -4.43
N THR A 22 14.18 -14.11 -3.66
CA THR A 22 14.09 -14.80 -2.35
C THR A 22 13.52 -13.91 -1.22
N LEU A 23 12.20 -13.70 -1.22
CA LEU A 23 11.46 -13.36 0.00
C LEU A 23 11.17 -14.68 0.73
N PRO A 24 11.84 -14.95 1.86
CA PRO A 24 11.12 -14.87 3.14
C PRO A 24 12.04 -14.46 4.30
N GLY A 25 11.65 -13.46 5.10
CA GLY A 25 12.29 -13.27 6.42
C GLY A 25 12.27 -11.87 7.01
N LEU A 26 12.03 -10.81 6.23
CA LEU A 26 12.07 -9.44 6.75
C LEU A 26 10.71 -8.85 7.18
N PHE A 27 9.62 -9.61 7.05
CA PHE A 27 8.25 -9.11 7.28
C PHE A 27 7.69 -9.37 8.68
N LEU A 28 8.38 -10.14 9.54
CA LEU A 28 7.79 -10.64 10.80
C LEU A 28 8.03 -9.76 12.05
N TYR A 29 8.69 -8.60 11.96
CA TYR A 29 9.06 -7.82 13.16
C TYR A 29 8.53 -6.36 13.22
N MET A 30 7.71 -5.92 12.26
CA MET A 30 7.11 -4.57 12.29
C MET A 30 5.66 -4.54 12.81
N GLU A 31 5.16 -5.62 13.42
CA GLU A 31 3.74 -5.72 13.81
C GLU A 31 3.32 -4.85 15.01
N LEU A 32 4.22 -4.16 15.72
CA LEU A 32 3.84 -3.56 17.01
C LEU A 32 3.87 -2.02 17.12
N ILE A 33 4.49 -1.26 16.22
CA ILE A 33 4.45 0.22 16.29
C ILE A 33 4.64 0.86 14.90
N MET A 34 3.89 0.45 13.88
CA MET A 34 3.82 1.27 12.66
C MET A 34 2.82 2.40 12.87
N ASP A 35 3.29 3.65 12.78
CA ASP A 35 2.41 4.82 12.81
C ASP A 35 1.56 4.91 11.53
N HIS A 36 0.46 5.66 11.58
CA HIS A 36 -0.47 5.83 10.47
C HIS A 36 0.24 6.24 9.17
N PHE A 37 1.21 7.15 9.26
CA PHE A 37 1.99 7.59 8.10
C PHE A 37 2.82 6.46 7.47
N GLU A 38 3.44 5.60 8.28
CA GLU A 38 4.26 4.49 7.78
C GLU A 38 3.41 3.42 7.09
N LYS A 39 2.22 3.12 7.64
CA LYS A 39 1.25 2.22 7.01
C LYS A 39 0.83 2.74 5.65
N GLU A 40 0.57 4.05 5.53
CA GLU A 40 0.22 4.67 4.26
C GLU A 40 1.36 4.57 3.23
N GLN A 41 2.59 4.91 3.62
CA GLN A 41 3.74 4.82 2.71
C GLN A 41 4.01 3.37 2.27
N LEU A 42 3.84 2.39 3.18
CA LEU A 42 3.96 0.98 2.83
C LEU A 42 2.89 0.55 1.84
N ALA A 43 1.62 0.89 2.09
CA ALA A 43 0.52 0.58 1.18
C ALA A 43 0.71 1.21 -0.20
N ILE A 44 1.17 2.47 -0.27
CA ILE A 44 1.54 3.15 -1.52
C ILE A 44 2.65 2.38 -2.26
N SER A 45 3.70 1.99 -1.54
CA SER A 45 4.82 1.24 -2.10
C SER A 45 4.37 -0.10 -2.69
N ILE A 46 3.56 -0.87 -1.95
CA ILE A 46 2.99 -2.14 -2.41
C ILE A 46 2.14 -1.92 -3.67
N CYS A 47 1.20 -0.97 -3.66
CA CYS A 47 0.37 -0.67 -4.83
C CYS A 47 1.19 -0.32 -6.06
N ARG A 48 2.26 0.47 -5.91
CA ARG A 48 3.15 0.84 -7.03
C ARG A 48 3.95 -0.36 -7.55
N ASN A 49 4.46 -1.21 -6.66
CA ASN A 49 5.25 -2.40 -7.03
C ASN A 49 4.40 -3.55 -7.59
N CYS A 50 3.11 -3.54 -7.25
CA CYS A 50 2.11 -4.50 -7.71
C CYS A 50 1.25 -3.94 -8.84
N LYS A 51 1.62 -2.79 -9.41
CA LYS A 51 0.94 -2.21 -10.56
C LYS A 51 0.88 -3.24 -11.70
N ASP A 52 -0.30 -3.34 -12.32
CA ASP A 52 -0.59 -4.24 -13.43
C ASP A 52 -0.51 -5.74 -13.08
N LYS A 53 -0.41 -6.10 -11.78
CA LYS A 53 -0.51 -7.48 -11.30
C LYS A 53 -1.91 -7.78 -10.81
N THR A 54 -2.34 -9.02 -11.05
CA THR A 54 -3.59 -9.56 -10.53
C THR A 54 -3.34 -10.46 -9.33
N PHE A 55 -4.32 -10.49 -8.44
CA PHE A 55 -4.29 -11.23 -7.21
C PHE A 55 -5.62 -11.94 -7.00
N ILE A 56 -5.56 -13.11 -6.39
CA ILE A 56 -6.72 -13.88 -5.93
C ILE A 56 -6.86 -13.67 -4.43
N TYR A 57 -8.01 -13.17 -3.99
CA TYR A 57 -8.30 -13.03 -2.56
C TYR A 57 -8.69 -14.38 -1.94
N LYS A 58 -8.01 -14.79 -0.87
CA LYS A 58 -8.22 -16.06 -0.15
C LYS A 58 -8.68 -15.88 1.30
N GLY A 59 -8.98 -14.65 1.68
CA GLY A 59 -9.31 -14.28 3.05
C GLY A 59 -10.76 -14.56 3.47
N ALA A 60 -11.15 -13.95 4.60
CA ALA A 60 -12.44 -14.20 5.25
C ALA A 60 -13.59 -13.30 4.79
N VAL A 61 -13.34 -12.28 3.97
CA VAL A 61 -14.39 -11.39 3.44
C VAL A 61 -15.21 -12.15 2.40
N LYS A 62 -16.37 -12.66 2.81
CA LYS A 62 -17.22 -13.60 2.05
C LYS A 62 -17.44 -13.21 0.58
N ASP A 63 -17.76 -11.94 0.32
CA ASP A 63 -18.09 -11.48 -1.04
C ASP A 63 -16.87 -11.39 -1.96
N TRP A 64 -15.67 -11.47 -1.38
CA TRP A 64 -14.39 -11.35 -2.08
C TRP A 64 -13.65 -12.67 -2.21
N ILE A 65 -14.11 -13.76 -1.57
CA ILE A 65 -13.43 -15.07 -1.62
C ILE A 65 -13.30 -15.54 -3.07
N ASN A 66 -12.07 -15.85 -3.49
CA ASN A 66 -11.68 -16.24 -4.85
C ASN A 66 -11.91 -15.17 -5.94
N GLN A 67 -12.18 -13.93 -5.57
CA GLN A 67 -12.21 -12.83 -6.54
C GLN A 67 -10.79 -12.54 -7.04
N ILE A 68 -10.69 -12.38 -8.35
CA ILE A 68 -9.46 -11.94 -9.03
C ILE A 68 -9.57 -10.45 -9.25
N GLY A 69 -8.54 -9.71 -8.86
CA GLY A 69 -8.54 -8.27 -8.98
C GLY A 69 -7.15 -7.66 -8.93
N SER A 70 -7.10 -6.34 -9.03
CA SER A 70 -5.86 -5.56 -8.96
C SER A 70 -5.98 -4.42 -7.97
N PHE A 71 -4.83 -4.02 -7.43
CA PHE A 71 -4.75 -2.92 -6.47
C PHE A 71 -4.43 -1.60 -7.16
N SER A 72 -5.09 -0.53 -6.72
CA SER A 72 -4.87 0.83 -7.21
C SER A 72 -4.94 1.84 -6.08
N ILE A 73 -4.27 2.97 -6.28
CA ILE A 73 -4.33 4.11 -5.35
C ILE A 73 -5.44 5.04 -5.83
N VAL A 74 -6.32 5.44 -4.92
CA VAL A 74 -7.41 6.37 -5.17
C VAL A 74 -7.03 7.71 -4.53
N TYR A 75 -6.75 8.68 -5.40
CA TYR A 75 -6.54 10.06 -4.98
C TYR A 75 -7.89 10.76 -4.95
N ASP A 76 -8.25 11.37 -3.82
CA ASP A 76 -9.45 12.18 -3.73
C ASP A 76 -9.28 13.43 -4.62
N GLU A 77 -9.95 13.45 -5.77
CA GLU A 77 -10.02 14.61 -6.67
C GLU A 77 -11.06 15.66 -6.21
N ASN A 78 -11.43 15.69 -4.92
CA ASN A 78 -12.33 16.71 -4.40
C ASN A 78 -11.77 18.11 -4.67
N CYS A 79 -12.48 18.84 -5.55
CA CYS A 79 -12.19 20.21 -5.93
C CYS A 79 -12.33 21.23 -4.77
N CYS A 80 -12.80 20.79 -3.60
CA CYS A 80 -13.13 21.63 -2.44
C CYS A 80 -12.15 21.49 -1.25
N GLY A 81 -11.03 20.77 -1.44
CA GLY A 81 -9.98 20.60 -0.45
C GLY A 81 -9.54 19.14 -0.41
N ALA A 82 -8.26 18.91 -0.67
CA ALA A 82 -7.67 17.57 -0.62
C ALA A 82 -7.96 16.96 0.76
N THR A 83 -8.75 15.89 0.81
CA THR A 83 -8.67 15.03 1.98
C THR A 83 -7.24 14.50 2.03
N GLN A 84 -6.57 14.69 3.16
CA GLN A 84 -5.16 14.30 3.32
C GLN A 84 -4.96 12.77 3.34
N ASN A 85 -6.04 11.99 3.21
CA ASN A 85 -6.02 10.55 3.38
C ASN A 85 -5.97 9.86 2.03
N VAL A 86 -4.92 9.09 1.78
CA VAL A 86 -4.82 8.25 0.60
C VAL A 86 -5.71 7.02 0.79
N LEU A 87 -6.59 6.76 -0.18
CA LEU A 87 -7.40 5.54 -0.22
C LEU A 87 -6.83 4.56 -1.22
N PHE A 88 -7.15 3.29 -1.01
CA PHE A 88 -6.74 2.19 -1.87
C PHE A 88 -7.98 1.48 -2.38
N CYS A 89 -7.88 0.88 -3.56
CA CYS A 89 -8.97 0.13 -4.15
C CYS A 89 -8.46 -1.23 -4.59
N PHE A 90 -9.18 -2.29 -4.21
CA PHE A 90 -9.08 -3.58 -4.87
C PHE A 90 -10.24 -3.71 -5.86
N ALA A 91 -9.91 -3.72 -7.15
CA ALA A 91 -10.87 -3.79 -8.24
C ALA A 91 -10.92 -5.21 -8.79
N GLY A 92 -12.01 -5.91 -8.51
CA GLY A 92 -12.35 -7.19 -9.13
C GLY A 92 -13.07 -7.01 -10.46
N GLN A 93 -13.62 -8.10 -11.00
CA GLN A 93 -14.27 -8.08 -12.31
C GLN A 93 -15.54 -7.23 -12.36
N ASP A 94 -16.41 -7.36 -11.34
CA ASP A 94 -17.72 -6.69 -11.30
C ASP A 94 -17.88 -5.76 -10.08
N THR A 95 -16.94 -5.80 -9.15
CA THR A 95 -17.01 -5.08 -7.88
C THR A 95 -15.67 -4.47 -7.51
N SER A 96 -15.72 -3.35 -6.78
CA SER A 96 -14.55 -2.67 -6.23
C SER A 96 -14.75 -2.41 -4.74
N ILE A 97 -13.71 -2.57 -3.93
CA ILE A 97 -13.72 -2.20 -2.52
C ILE A 97 -12.70 -1.11 -2.25
N LEU A 98 -13.15 -0.03 -1.60
CA LEU A 98 -12.29 1.03 -1.09
C LEU A 98 -11.79 0.67 0.31
N LEU A 99 -10.49 0.87 0.52
CA LEU A 99 -9.76 0.47 1.72
C LEU A 99 -8.91 1.65 2.20
N THR A 100 -8.85 1.84 3.52
CA THR A 100 -7.80 2.65 4.16
C THR A 100 -6.45 1.93 4.07
N ALA A 101 -5.33 2.63 4.31
CA ALA A 101 -4.01 2.01 4.35
C ALA A 101 -3.94 0.75 5.26
N GLU A 102 -4.52 0.82 6.46
CA GLU A 102 -4.54 -0.31 7.39
C GLU A 102 -5.34 -1.50 6.84
N ALA A 103 -6.61 -1.28 6.49
CA ALA A 103 -7.43 -2.32 5.88
C ALA A 103 -6.84 -2.87 4.56
N PHE A 104 -6.10 -2.07 3.80
CA PHE A 104 -5.38 -2.52 2.61
C PHE A 104 -4.28 -3.53 2.95
N LEU A 105 -3.47 -3.27 3.97
CA LEU A 105 -2.39 -4.17 4.38
C LEU A 105 -2.95 -5.51 4.85
N ASP A 106 -4.00 -5.49 5.68
CA ASP A 106 -4.68 -6.69 6.16
C ASP A 106 -5.34 -7.47 5.02
N PHE A 107 -5.89 -6.77 4.03
CA PHE A 107 -6.51 -7.38 2.85
C PHE A 107 -5.46 -7.98 1.91
N PHE A 108 -4.34 -7.29 1.72
CA PHE A 108 -3.25 -7.73 0.85
C PHE A 108 -2.55 -8.98 1.39
N ASP A 109 -2.38 -9.11 2.71
CA ASP A 109 -1.82 -10.32 3.35
C ASP A 109 -2.66 -11.58 3.08
N GLN A 110 -3.94 -11.40 2.77
CA GLN A 110 -4.88 -12.46 2.41
C GLN A 110 -5.00 -12.70 0.89
N CYS A 111 -4.11 -12.08 0.09
CA CYS A 111 -4.10 -12.21 -1.37
C CYS A 111 -2.90 -13.03 -1.85
N GLU A 112 -3.13 -13.84 -2.88
CA GLU A 112 -2.08 -14.59 -3.59
C GLU A 112 -1.94 -14.07 -5.03
N PRO A 113 -0.74 -14.06 -5.63
CA PRO A 113 -0.60 -13.78 -7.07
C PRO A 113 -1.39 -14.80 -7.90
N GLU A 114 -2.05 -14.34 -8.97
CA GLU A 114 -2.73 -15.22 -9.95
C GLU A 114 -1.73 -16.03 -10.81
#